data_AF-A0A4R3TGG5-F1
#
_entry.id   AF-A0A4R3TGG5-F1
#
_cell.length_a   1.000
_cell.length_b   1.000
_cell.length_c   1.000
_cell.angle_alpha   90.00
_cell.angle_beta   90.00
_cell.angle_gamma   90.00
#
_symmetry.space_group_name_H-M   'P 1'
#
loop_
_entity.id
_entity.type
_entity.pdbx_description
1 polymer ?
#
loop_
_entity_poly.entity_id
_entity_poly.type
_entity_poly.pdbx_seq_one_letter_code
_entity_poly.pdbx_strand_id
1 'polypeptide(L)'
;MKIEYDKVGEYYFPNLTVKEKKINLSKYGRMKLQYMKKYQKILYTNLLTSGGLYEYVETIDHQANALYDKLLVDMKRQRNITEELKEENQMLWIQEMNNIDACINEIIYDEYIYN
;
A
#
# COMPACT_ATOMS: atom_id res chain seq x y z
N MET A 1 26.21 -7.84 19.09
CA MET A 1 25.88 -8.47 17.80
C MET A 1 27.13 -9.24 17.35
N LYS A 2 27.06 -10.55 17.20
CA LYS A 2 28.21 -11.37 16.76
C LYS A 2 28.05 -11.62 15.27
N ILE A 3 28.99 -11.11 14.46
CA ILE A 3 28.99 -11.29 13.01
C ILE A 3 29.79 -12.55 12.70
N GLU A 4 29.19 -13.48 11.97
CA GLU A 4 29.86 -14.70 11.50
C GLU A 4 30.58 -14.42 10.18
N TYR A 5 31.67 -15.16 9.89
CA TYR A 5 32.52 -14.91 8.74
C TYR A 5 32.80 -16.20 7.97
N ASP A 6 32.66 -16.15 6.65
CA ASP A 6 33.04 -17.23 5.72
C ASP A 6 34.39 -16.94 5.07
N LYS A 7 35.25 -17.95 4.98
CA LYS A 7 36.56 -17.86 4.32
C LYS A 7 36.39 -18.07 2.81
N VAL A 8 36.77 -17.06 2.02
CA VAL A 8 36.81 -17.13 0.55
C VAL A 8 38.22 -16.81 0.10
N GLY A 9 38.96 -17.84 -0.34
CA GLY A 9 40.40 -17.74 -0.62
C GLY A 9 41.19 -17.43 0.65
N GLU A 10 41.97 -16.34 0.64
CA GLU A 10 42.77 -15.88 1.80
C GLU A 10 42.03 -14.85 2.68
N TYR A 11 40.79 -14.49 2.34
CA TYR A 11 40.03 -13.44 3.04
C TYR A 11 38.82 -14.01 3.79
N TYR A 12 38.46 -13.35 4.89
CA TYR A 12 37.23 -13.62 5.64
C TYR A 12 36.18 -12.57 5.30
N PHE A 13 35.07 -13.00 4.71
CA PHE A 13 33.93 -12.13 4.40
C PHE A 13 32.89 -12.24 5.51
N PRO A 14 32.36 -11.13 6.03
CA PRO A 14 31.28 -11.17 7.00
C PRO A 14 29.99 -11.67 6.33
N ASN A 15 29.30 -12.58 6.99
CA ASN A 15 28.03 -13.16 6.57
C ASN A 15 26.89 -12.17 6.83
N LEU A 16 26.88 -11.08 6.07
CA LEU A 16 25.87 -10.04 6.13
C LEU A 16 24.68 -10.48 5.28
N THR A 17 23.67 -11.08 5.90
CA THR A 17 22.39 -11.36 5.25
C THR A 17 21.35 -10.34 5.67
N VAL A 18 20.77 -9.64 4.69
CA VAL A 18 19.53 -8.89 4.89
C VAL A 18 18.41 -9.92 4.83
N LYS A 19 17.62 -10.05 5.90
CA LYS A 19 16.37 -10.83 5.82
C LYS A 19 15.41 -10.09 4.90
N GLU A 20 15.45 -10.42 3.62
CA GLU A 20 14.48 -9.91 2.65
C GLU A 20 13.09 -10.45 3.02
N LYS A 21 12.29 -9.64 3.71
CA LYS A 21 10.88 -9.96 3.92
C LYS A 21 10.21 -9.83 2.54
N LYS A 22 9.70 -10.94 2.01
CA LYS A 22 8.81 -10.89 0.84
C LYS A 22 7.54 -10.15 1.27
N ILE A 23 7.37 -8.93 0.78
CA ILE A 23 6.22 -8.10 1.13
C ILE A 23 5.36 -7.95 -0.12
N ASN A 24 4.09 -8.33 0.03
CA ASN A 24 3.10 -8.22 -1.01
C ASN A 24 2.30 -6.95 -0.77
N LEU A 25 2.71 -5.86 -1.40
CA LEU A 25 2.00 -4.58 -1.32
C LEU A 25 0.83 -4.54 -2.32
N SER A 26 -0.29 -3.98 -1.89
CA SER A 26 -1.44 -3.70 -2.75
C SER A 26 -1.16 -2.54 -3.73
N LYS A 27 -2.20 -2.00 -4.38
CA LYS A 27 -2.12 -0.76 -5.15
C LYS A 27 -1.62 0.41 -4.28
N TYR A 28 -2.19 0.60 -3.09
CA TYR A 28 -1.93 1.77 -2.25
C TYR A 28 -0.51 1.77 -1.67
N GLY A 29 -0.03 0.65 -1.16
CA GLY A 29 1.34 0.52 -0.65
C GLY A 29 2.39 0.78 -1.73
N ARG A 30 2.17 0.28 -2.95
CA ARG A 30 3.04 0.57 -4.11
C ARG A 30 3.04 2.06 -4.46
N MET A 31 1.88 2.70 -4.45
CA MET A 31 1.76 4.14 -4.67
C MET A 31 2.47 4.95 -3.59
N LYS A 32 2.28 4.61 -2.30
CA LYS A 32 2.97 5.30 -1.19
C LYS A 32 4.48 5.19 -1.32
N LEU A 33 4.98 3.99 -1.59
CA LEU A 33 6.42 3.76 -1.78
C LEU A 33 6.99 4.61 -2.93
N GLN A 34 6.28 4.68 -4.06
CA GLN A 34 6.70 5.50 -5.20
C GLN A 34 6.67 7.00 -4.87
N TYR A 35 5.62 7.45 -4.19
CA TYR A 35 5.49 8.85 -3.76
C TYR A 35 6.62 9.24 -2.80
N MET A 36 6.89 8.42 -1.78
CA MET A 36 7.97 8.65 -0.82
C MET A 36 9.33 8.77 -1.51
N LYS A 37 9.61 7.86 -2.46
CA LYS A 37 10.88 7.87 -3.21
C LYS A 37 11.05 9.14 -4.05
N LYS A 38 9.95 9.69 -4.59
CA LYS A 38 9.99 10.86 -5.47
C LYS A 38 10.01 12.18 -4.69
N TYR A 39 9.14 12.31 -3.68
CA TYR A 39 8.86 13.59 -3.02
C TYR A 39 9.28 13.64 -1.55
N GLN A 40 9.30 12.52 -0.82
CA GLN A 40 9.67 12.46 0.60
C GLN A 40 11.03 11.77 0.82
N LYS A 41 12.04 12.21 0.06
CA LYS A 41 13.37 11.56 0.01
C LYS A 41 14.02 11.39 1.39
N ILE A 42 13.91 12.41 2.26
CA ILE A 42 14.50 12.37 3.60
C ILE A 42 13.86 11.24 4.44
N LEU A 43 12.53 11.22 4.50
CA LEU A 43 11.79 10.17 5.22
C LEU A 43 12.10 8.78 4.65
N TYR A 44 12.08 8.66 3.32
CA TYR A 44 12.42 7.42 2.63
C TYR A 44 13.82 6.92 2.99
N THR A 45 14.84 7.76 2.91
CA THR A 45 16.23 7.38 3.21
C THR A 45 16.42 7.03 4.69
N ASN A 46 15.78 7.78 5.59
CA ASN A 46 15.83 7.48 7.02
C ASN A 46 15.24 6.10 7.33
N LEU A 47 14.06 5.80 6.78
CA LEU A 47 13.38 4.52 6.95
C LEU A 47 14.11 3.36 6.26
N LEU A 48 14.73 3.62 5.11
CA LEU A 48 15.54 2.63 4.41
C LEU A 48 16.77 2.26 5.23
N THR A 49 17.47 3.25 5.79
CA THR A 49 18.68 3.05 6.57
C THR A 49 18.39 2.40 7.93
N SER A 50 17.23 2.71 8.53
CA SER A 50 16.77 2.05 9.77
C SER A 50 16.23 0.64 9.55
N GLY A 51 15.97 0.23 8.30
CA GLY A 51 15.35 -1.05 7.96
C GLY A 51 13.83 -1.10 8.15
N GLY A 52 13.19 -0.01 8.59
CA GLY A 52 11.76 0.06 8.89
C GLY A 52 10.85 0.48 7.72
N LEU A 53 11.43 0.80 6.55
CA LEU A 53 10.68 1.27 5.38
C LEU A 53 9.49 0.39 5.01
N TYR A 54 9.75 -0.91 4.98
CA TYR A 54 8.77 -1.87 4.51
C TYR A 54 7.62 -2.10 5.48
N GLU A 55 7.90 -2.14 6.78
CA GLU A 55 6.89 -2.23 7.84
C GLU A 55 6.00 -0.98 7.86
N TYR A 56 6.62 0.20 7.68
CA TYR A 56 5.89 1.46 7.55
C TYR A 56 4.93 1.46 6.36
N VAL A 57 5.41 1.08 5.18
CA VAL A 57 4.57 1.03 3.97
C VAL A 57 3.50 -0.04 4.06
N GLU A 58 3.79 -1.21 4.65
CA GLU A 58 2.82 -2.28 4.89
C GLU A 58 1.70 -1.81 5.83
N THR A 59 2.04 -1.06 6.88
CA THR A 59 1.04 -0.47 7.80
C THR A 59 0.10 0.49 7.07
N ILE A 60 0.65 1.40 6.26
CA ILE A 60 -0.15 2.33 5.44
C ILE A 60 -1.02 1.58 4.44
N ASP A 61 -0.46 0.55 3.80
CA ASP A 61 -1.18 -0.28 2.84
C ASP A 61 -2.41 -0.94 3.49
N HIS A 62 -2.23 -1.53 4.67
CA HIS A 62 -3.35 -2.13 5.41
C HIS A 62 -4.41 -1.10 5.81
N GLN A 63 -4.00 0.07 6.30
CA GLN A 63 -4.94 1.13 6.70
C GLN A 63 -5.74 1.65 5.50
N ALA A 64 -5.07 1.91 4.38
CA ALA A 64 -5.71 2.39 3.16
C ALA A 64 -6.72 1.36 2.61
N ASN A 65 -6.36 0.07 2.58
CA ASN A 65 -7.29 -0.99 2.12
C ASN A 65 -8.47 -1.17 3.09
N ALA A 66 -8.23 -1.16 4.41
CA ALA A 66 -9.31 -1.28 5.39
C ALA A 66 -10.30 -0.09 5.29
N LEU A 67 -9.78 1.12 5.05
CA LEU A 67 -10.62 2.29 4.82
C LEU A 67 -11.40 2.17 3.51
N TYR A 68 -10.75 1.70 2.43
CA TYR A 68 -11.40 1.45 1.15
C TYR A 68 -12.61 0.53 1.30
N ASP A 69 -12.41 -0.64 1.90
CA ASP A 69 -13.46 -1.65 2.06
C ASP A 69 -14.63 -1.11 2.89
N LYS A 70 -14.33 -0.37 3.96
CA LYS A 70 -15.35 0.27 4.80
C LYS A 70 -16.17 1.30 4.01
N LEU A 71 -15.49 2.23 3.33
CA LEU A 71 -16.16 3.28 2.55
C LEU A 71 -16.97 2.69 1.40
N LEU A 72 -16.49 1.63 0.77
CA LEU A 72 -17.21 0.95 -0.32
C LEU A 72 -18.55 0.39 0.17
N VAL A 73 -18.56 -0.27 1.33
CA VAL A 73 -19.80 -0.80 1.93
C VAL A 73 -20.75 0.33 2.31
N ASP A 74 -20.23 1.38 2.95
CA ASP A 74 -21.05 2.51 3.40
C ASP A 74 -21.66 3.27 2.22
N MET A 75 -20.89 3.56 1.17
CA MET A 75 -21.37 4.27 -0.02
C MET A 75 -22.35 3.44 -0.85
N LYS A 76 -22.13 2.13 -1.00
CA LYS A 76 -23.09 1.23 -1.66
C LYS A 76 -24.45 1.25 -0.96
N ARG A 77 -24.45 1.22 0.38
CA ARG A 77 -25.67 1.30 1.19
C ARG A 77 -26.35 2.66 1.03
N GLN A 78 -25.60 3.76 1.06
CA GLN A 78 -26.16 5.11 0.91
C GLN A 78 -26.79 5.35 -0.46
N ARG A 79 -26.21 4.80 -1.52
CA ARG A 79 -26.70 4.98 -2.91
C ARG A 79 -27.65 3.88 -3.37
N ASN A 80 -28.03 2.95 -2.48
CA ASN A 80 -28.88 1.79 -2.81
C ASN A 80 -28.39 1.02 -4.04
N ILE A 81 -27.08 0.82 -4.17
CA ILE A 81 -26.53 0.00 -5.26
C ILE A 81 -26.71 -1.46 -4.87
N THR A 82 -27.70 -2.10 -5.49
CA THR A 82 -28.03 -3.50 -5.24
C THR A 82 -27.83 -4.35 -6.50
N GLU A 83 -27.94 -5.67 -6.36
CA GLU A 83 -27.87 -6.58 -7.52
C GLU A 83 -29.14 -6.45 -8.39
N GLU A 84 -30.28 -6.06 -7.83
CA GLU A 84 -31.49 -5.78 -8.60
C GLU A 84 -31.27 -4.61 -9.58
N LEU A 85 -30.60 -3.54 -9.13
CA LEU A 85 -30.23 -2.42 -10.01
C LEU A 85 -29.33 -2.88 -11.17
N LYS A 86 -28.46 -3.86 -10.92
CA LYS A 86 -27.54 -4.40 -11.93
C LYS A 86 -28.27 -5.24 -12.97
N GLU A 87 -29.30 -5.98 -12.57
CA GLU A 87 -30.16 -6.75 -13.46
C GLU A 87 -31.05 -5.84 -14.32
N GLU A 88 -31.60 -4.79 -13.72
CA GLU A 88 -32.47 -3.83 -14.42
C GLU A 88 -31.68 -2.87 -15.34
N ASN A 89 -30.54 -2.36 -14.86
CA ASN A 89 -29.73 -1.38 -15.58
C ASN A 89 -28.24 -1.51 -15.23
N GLN A 90 -27.59 -2.49 -15.86
CA GLN A 90 -26.16 -2.76 -15.70
C GLN A 90 -25.27 -1.53 -15.97
N MET A 91 -25.61 -0.69 -16.95
CA MET A 91 -24.79 0.48 -17.29
C MET A 91 -24.83 1.54 -16.19
N LEU A 92 -26.00 1.80 -15.61
CA LEU A 92 -26.14 2.70 -14.47
C LEU A 92 -25.40 2.15 -13.24
N TRP A 93 -25.50 0.85 -12.99
CA TRP A 93 -24.76 0.19 -11.91
C TRP A 93 -23.25 0.36 -12.05
N ILE A 94 -22.69 0.14 -13.25
CA ILE A 94 -21.26 0.33 -13.52
C ILE A 94 -20.87 1.79 -13.31
N GLN A 95 -21.69 2.73 -13.79
CA GLN A 95 -21.43 4.16 -13.64
C GLN A 95 -21.36 4.57 -12.16
N GLU A 96 -22.33 4.14 -11.35
CA GLU A 96 -22.35 4.44 -9.92
C GLU A 96 -21.21 3.77 -9.16
N MET A 97 -20.87 2.53 -9.49
CA MET A 97 -19.72 1.83 -8.92
C MET A 97 -18.40 2.53 -9.23
N ASN A 98 -18.22 3.01 -10.46
CA ASN A 98 -17.04 3.78 -10.85
C ASN A 98 -16.98 5.12 -10.12
N ASN A 99 -18.11 5.80 -9.96
CA ASN A 99 -18.18 7.06 -9.21
C ASN A 99 -17.81 6.87 -7.73
N ILE A 100 -18.28 5.78 -7.11
CA ILE A 100 -17.89 5.42 -5.74
C ILE A 100 -16.39 5.13 -5.67
N ASP A 101 -15.87 4.29 -6.57
CA ASP A 101 -14.44 3.95 -6.58
C ASP A 101 -13.56 5.19 -6.72
N ALA A 102 -13.91 6.11 -7.62
CA ALA A 102 -13.19 7.38 -7.80
C ALA A 102 -13.18 8.21 -6.51
N CYS A 103 -14.34 8.39 -5.88
CA CYS A 103 -14.47 9.18 -4.65
C CYS A 103 -13.65 8.59 -3.49
N ILE A 104 -13.67 7.26 -3.32
CA ILE A 104 -12.90 6.60 -2.26
C ILE A 104 -11.39 6.72 -2.54
N ASN A 105 -10.98 6.52 -3.80
CA ASN A 105 -9.57 6.67 -4.18
C ASN A 105 -9.06 8.09 -3.89
N GLU A 106 -9.84 9.14 -4.18
CA GLU A 106 -9.47 10.52 -3.86
C GLU A 106 -9.20 10.71 -2.35
N ILE A 107 -10.11 10.22 -1.50
CA ILE A 107 -9.94 10.28 -0.04
C ILE A 107 -8.64 9.57 0.40
N ILE A 108 -8.40 8.36 -0.10
CA ILE A 108 -7.20 7.59 0.26
C ILE A 108 -5.91 8.27 -0.23
N TYR A 109 -5.95 8.88 -1.42
CA TYR A 109 -4.80 9.58 -1.96
C TYR A 109 -4.41 10.76 -1.09
N ASP A 110 -5.37 11.56 -0.65
CA ASP A 110 -5.12 12.71 0.20
C ASP A 110 -4.70 12.32 1.62
N GLU A 111 -5.36 11.31 2.21
CA GLU A 111 -5.07 10.92 3.61
C GLU A 111 -3.78 10.13 3.76
N TYR A 112 -3.50 9.16 2.87
CA TYR A 112 -2.43 8.18 3.06
C TYR A 112 -1.28 8.33 2.08
N ILE A 113 -1.55 8.67 0.81
CA ILE A 113 -0.52 8.62 -0.24
C ILE A 113 0.28 9.91 -0.29
N TYR A 114 -0.40 11.05 -0.48
CA TYR A 114 0.22 12.35 -0.76
C TYR A 114 0.57 13.18 0.47
N ASN A 115 0.09 12.75 1.64
CA ASN A 115 0.51 13.28 2.94
C ASN A 115 1.99 12.95 3.23
#